data_AF-A0A2V5T0H6-F1
#
_entry.id   AF-A0A2V5T0H6-F1
#
_cell.length_a   1.000
_cell.length_b   1.000
_cell.length_c   1.000
_cell.angle_alpha   90.00
_cell.angle_beta   90.00
_cell.angle_gamma   90.00
#
_symmetry.space_group_name_H-M   'P 1'
#
loop_
_entity.id
_entity.type
_entity.pdbx_description
1 polymer ?
#
loop_
_entity_poly.entity_id
_entity_poly.type
_entity_poly.pdbx_seq_one_letter_code
_entity_poly.pdbx_strand_id
1 'polypeptide(L)'
;MRNLNSAGQPAWQSNPIFEFFASLKLAVVLLAVLIVAAIAGTIYESSFDAKVARAYVYGASWFNIWLVLLGANLTVSALSRWPWRKHHLAFLITHLGIITLLIGSLIGRIWGVEGTITLFKGEPPINRLLVDQRQLRVHDIDGIVKGFPVEFLHHPPSPQHPRGLGLLASGARLQIVDYAPAIEGKLNPNPLEDGGAPALHFTISTAMMNQHLESWLLADDSQHGNFSMGLANIEFKRGTAPTSTSASTATSTRLGEATAGQAITNQEVEMEESIFAFSRAPDEQIGRVAKGGSTGAKVRLLPPTSGNKGEVAISLGEKEARFDVAANLGREIGIDGTPFTLKIHDYWPDFRIENGKPSSLSDQPNNPAVLVTIRGRGVPTAALPDSHGIGKQTTATGGPPAMPAPGEEASNHLTLFSADDGTISYDLVSRKNGTSTGKIEMNKPLPTGWADWQLIVDKTMPHASAWMDFRPLKSDQASATSPDLPDGVRIRVQQNGQILEQWVPAGWQIAVPTSSEATMVAYGWKIISLPIALELLDFEVKRNEGSDSPAGFKSTLRISTT
;
A
#
# COMPACT_ATOMS: atom_id res chain seq x y z
N MET A 1 49.17 45.01 29.77
CA MET A 1 50.46 44.47 29.28
C MET A 1 50.17 43.57 28.08
N ARG A 2 50.59 43.99 26.87
CA ARG A 2 50.54 43.16 25.65
C ARG A 2 51.57 42.04 25.81
N ASN A 3 51.12 40.79 25.90
CA ASN A 3 52.02 39.64 25.96
C ASN A 3 52.76 39.48 24.63
N LEU A 4 54.10 39.60 24.71
CA LEU A 4 55.09 39.41 23.65
C LEU A 4 55.21 37.91 23.28
N ASN A 5 54.19 37.35 22.61
CA ASN A 5 54.26 36.02 21.98
C ASN A 5 53.61 36.01 20.58
N SER A 6 53.68 37.12 19.84
CA SER A 6 53.11 37.26 18.50
C SER A 6 54.06 36.83 17.36
N ALA A 7 55.15 36.14 17.65
CA ALA A 7 56.22 35.86 16.67
C ALA A 7 55.99 34.62 15.77
N GLY A 8 54.76 34.13 15.61
CA GLY A 8 54.50 32.92 14.83
C GLY A 8 53.11 32.77 14.21
N GLN A 9 52.25 33.79 14.28
CA GLN A 9 50.94 33.72 13.62
C GLN A 9 51.03 34.34 12.21
N PRO A 10 50.62 33.61 11.15
CA PRO A 10 50.57 34.14 9.79
C PRO A 10 49.71 35.41 9.69
N ALA A 11 50.11 36.38 8.87
CA ALA A 11 49.42 37.66 8.71
C ALA A 11 47.94 37.55 8.30
N TRP A 12 47.53 36.43 7.67
CA TRP A 12 46.13 36.19 7.30
C TRP A 12 45.21 35.90 8.50
N GLN A 13 45.77 35.46 9.64
CA GLN A 13 45.00 35.17 10.86
C GLN A 13 44.57 36.45 11.60
N SER A 14 45.24 37.58 11.36
CA SER A 14 44.95 38.88 11.98
C SER A 14 44.00 39.75 11.13
N ASN A 15 43.42 39.20 10.06
CA ASN A 15 42.47 39.92 9.22
C ASN A 15 41.11 40.01 9.95
N PRO A 16 40.49 41.20 10.09
CA PRO A 16 39.22 41.36 10.79
C PRO A 16 38.08 40.50 10.21
N ILE A 17 38.11 40.22 8.90
CA ILE A 17 37.15 39.32 8.25
C ILE A 17 37.37 37.88 8.73
N PHE A 18 38.63 37.45 8.84
CA PHE A 18 38.98 36.12 9.33
C PHE A 18 38.58 35.94 10.79
N GLU A 19 38.84 36.93 11.65
CA GLU A 19 38.43 36.90 13.06
C GLU A 19 36.89 36.87 13.23
N PHE A 20 36.16 37.61 12.39
CA PHE A 20 34.69 37.58 12.38
C PHE A 20 34.16 36.18 12.06
N PHE A 21 34.65 35.55 10.99
CA PHE A 21 34.25 34.19 10.64
C PHE A 21 34.80 33.12 11.59
N ALA A 22 35.88 33.38 12.32
CA ALA A 22 36.38 32.47 13.37
C ALA A 22 35.62 32.58 14.71
N SER A 23 34.67 33.52 14.83
CA SER A 23 34.03 33.88 16.10
C SER A 23 33.08 32.81 16.63
N LEU A 24 33.22 32.48 17.93
CA LEU A 24 32.26 31.65 18.66
C LEU A 24 30.88 32.32 18.77
N LYS A 25 30.83 33.66 18.89
CA LYS A 25 29.56 34.39 18.96
C LYS A 25 28.76 34.22 17.68
N LEU A 26 29.43 34.31 16.53
CA LEU A 26 28.83 34.07 15.23
C LEU A 26 28.31 32.63 15.14
N ALA A 27 29.12 31.65 15.54
CA ALA A 27 28.73 30.24 15.55
C ALA A 27 27.42 30.01 16.34
N VAL A 28 27.33 30.56 17.56
CA VAL A 28 26.13 30.43 18.42
C VAL A 28 24.89 31.05 17.77
N VAL A 29 25.02 32.22 17.14
CA VAL A 29 23.90 32.86 16.44
C VAL A 29 23.46 32.05 15.23
N LEU A 30 24.41 31.59 14.39
CA LEU A 30 24.13 30.74 13.23
C LEU A 30 23.40 29.46 13.64
N LEU A 31 23.87 28.78 14.70
CA LEU A 31 23.26 27.57 15.23
C LEU A 31 21.86 27.83 15.79
N ALA A 32 21.68 28.91 16.57
CA ALA A 32 20.39 29.24 17.16
C ALA A 32 19.33 29.50 16.08
N VAL A 33 19.67 30.26 15.03
CA VAL A 33 18.76 30.51 13.91
C VAL A 33 18.42 29.23 13.16
N LEU A 34 19.42 28.39 12.86
CA LEU A 34 19.20 27.11 12.19
C LEU A 34 18.37 26.11 13.03
N ILE A 35 18.54 26.12 14.35
CA ILE A 35 17.72 25.31 15.27
C ILE A 35 16.26 25.79 15.25
N VAL A 36 16.02 27.10 15.38
CA VAL A 36 14.66 27.65 15.33
C VAL A 36 14.01 27.37 13.98
N ALA A 37 14.77 27.52 12.89
CA ALA A 37 14.34 27.17 11.54
C ALA A 37 13.98 25.68 11.41
N ALA A 38 14.80 24.77 11.95
CA ALA A 38 14.53 23.33 11.92
C ALA A 38 13.28 22.98 12.74
N ILE A 39 13.12 23.56 13.94
CA ILE A 39 11.91 23.39 14.76
C ILE A 39 10.67 23.86 14.00
N ALA A 40 10.72 25.06 13.40
CA ALA A 40 9.63 25.56 12.58
C ALA A 40 9.35 24.64 11.38
N GLY A 41 10.39 24.16 10.69
CA GLY A 41 10.27 23.20 9.59
C GLY A 41 9.55 21.92 10.01
N THR A 42 9.91 21.33 11.15
CA THR A 42 9.25 20.13 11.69
C THR A 42 7.78 20.39 12.05
N ILE A 43 7.44 21.56 12.58
CA ILE A 43 6.03 21.92 12.87
C ILE A 43 5.23 22.08 11.57
N TYR A 44 5.82 22.69 10.54
CA TYR A 44 5.17 22.81 9.23
C TYR A 44 4.94 21.45 8.57
N GLU A 45 5.90 20.54 8.68
CA GLU A 45 5.80 19.17 8.16
C GLU A 45 4.67 18.39 8.85
N SER A 46 4.54 18.50 10.18
CA SER A 46 3.49 17.81 10.92
C SER A 46 2.09 18.42 10.73
N SER A 47 2.01 19.71 10.39
CA SER A 47 0.73 20.44 10.29
C SER A 47 0.14 20.50 8.89
N PHE A 48 0.99 20.54 7.85
CA PHE A 48 0.55 20.73 6.46
C PHE A 48 0.92 19.52 5.59
N ASP A 49 2.20 19.42 5.22
CA ASP A 49 2.75 18.35 4.40
C ASP A 49 4.29 18.48 4.35
N ALA A 50 4.99 17.35 4.25
CA ALA A 50 6.45 17.31 4.12
C ALA A 50 6.95 18.07 2.88
N LYS A 51 6.21 18.07 1.77
CA LYS A 51 6.55 18.81 0.54
C LYS A 51 6.55 20.31 0.78
N VAL A 52 5.59 20.82 1.55
CA VAL A 52 5.49 22.25 1.88
C VAL A 52 6.66 22.67 2.77
N ALA A 53 6.95 21.91 3.82
CA ALA A 53 8.09 22.20 4.71
C ALA A 53 9.43 22.19 3.96
N ARG A 54 9.62 21.21 3.06
CA ARG A 54 10.79 21.14 2.18
C ARG A 54 10.90 22.35 1.27
N ALA A 55 9.82 22.82 0.65
CA ALA A 55 9.88 23.95 -0.27
C ALA A 55 10.19 25.28 0.45
N TYR A 56 9.53 25.56 1.58
CA TYR A 56 9.56 26.88 2.22
C TYR A 56 10.64 27.06 3.30
N VAL A 57 11.10 25.98 3.94
CA VAL A 57 12.12 26.04 4.99
C VAL A 57 13.44 25.52 4.47
N TYR A 58 13.53 24.20 4.22
CA TYR A 58 14.81 23.57 3.88
C TYR A 58 15.29 23.92 2.47
N GLY A 59 14.36 24.11 1.54
CA GLY A 59 14.54 24.47 0.14
C GLY A 59 14.94 25.92 -0.08
N ALA A 60 14.51 26.81 0.82
CA ALA A 60 14.52 28.24 0.61
C ALA A 60 15.94 28.83 0.60
N SER A 61 16.15 29.85 -0.24
CA SER A 61 17.43 30.51 -0.42
C SER A 61 18.00 31.08 0.87
N TRP A 62 17.14 31.59 1.77
CA TRP A 62 17.58 32.12 3.07
C TRP A 62 18.23 31.04 3.92
N PHE A 63 17.59 29.88 4.08
CA PHE A 63 18.11 28.76 4.89
C PHE A 63 19.45 28.26 4.33
N ASN A 64 19.58 28.23 3.01
CA ASN A 64 20.82 27.87 2.32
C ASN A 64 21.96 28.85 2.61
N ILE A 65 21.68 30.16 2.60
CA ILE A 65 22.66 31.18 2.96
C ILE A 65 23.15 30.96 4.40
N TRP A 66 22.26 30.66 5.34
CA TRP A 66 22.63 30.37 6.72
C TRP A 66 23.49 29.10 6.86
N LEU A 67 23.18 28.04 6.11
CA LEU A 67 24.00 26.83 6.07
C LEU A 67 25.40 27.08 5.50
N VAL A 68 25.51 27.87 4.43
CA VAL A 68 26.80 28.24 3.84
C VAL A 68 27.62 29.09 4.82
N LEU A 69 26.98 30.03 5.52
CA LEU A 69 27.64 30.82 6.56
C LEU A 69 28.13 29.96 7.73
N LEU A 70 27.36 28.96 8.16
CA LEU A 70 27.79 27.98 9.16
C LEU A 70 29.00 27.17 8.68
N GLY A 71 28.96 26.68 7.44
CA GLY A 71 30.09 25.99 6.83
C GLY A 71 31.36 26.85 6.83
N ALA A 72 31.26 28.09 6.36
CA ALA A 72 32.37 29.04 6.34
C ALA A 72 32.93 29.32 7.75
N ASN A 73 32.05 29.53 8.74
CA ASN A 73 32.43 29.73 10.13
C ASN A 73 33.18 28.51 10.71
N LEU A 74 32.68 27.29 10.48
CA LEU A 74 33.35 26.06 10.92
C LEU A 74 34.71 25.88 10.26
N THR A 75 34.83 26.12 8.96
CA THR A 75 36.09 26.01 8.22
C THR A 75 37.11 27.02 8.74
N VAL A 76 36.72 28.29 8.91
CA VAL A 76 37.60 29.35 9.39
C VAL A 76 37.99 29.12 10.86
N SER A 77 37.07 28.64 11.70
CA SER A 77 37.35 28.23 13.09
C SER A 77 38.31 27.05 13.19
N ALA A 78 38.26 26.11 12.24
CA ALA A 78 39.23 25.01 12.16
C ALA A 78 40.63 25.51 11.73
N LEU A 79 40.67 26.43 10.76
CA LEU A 79 41.91 27.02 10.24
C LEU A 79 42.57 28.02 11.21
N SER A 80 41.81 28.67 12.09
CA SER A 80 42.34 29.65 13.05
C SER A 80 43.33 29.06 14.06
N ARG A 81 43.30 27.73 14.24
CA ARG A 81 44.22 26.99 15.12
C ARG A 81 45.45 26.43 14.39
N TRP A 82 45.68 26.84 13.16
CA TRP A 82 46.87 26.49 12.39
C TRP A 82 48.11 27.22 12.96
N PRO A 83 49.26 26.56 13.15
CA PRO A 83 49.57 25.16 12.82
C PRO A 83 49.01 24.17 13.86
N TRP A 84 48.35 23.12 13.37
CA TRP A 84 47.70 22.13 14.23
C TRP A 84 48.69 21.28 15.02
N ARG A 85 48.41 21.08 16.31
CA ARG A 85 49.20 20.26 17.24
C ARG A 85 48.40 19.03 17.67
N LYS A 86 49.07 18.01 18.21
CA LYS A 86 48.42 16.74 18.62
C LYS A 86 47.23 16.92 19.58
N HIS A 87 47.25 17.94 20.44
CA HIS A 87 46.12 18.24 21.35
C HIS A 87 44.90 18.86 20.66
N HIS A 88 45.03 19.38 19.43
CA HIS A 88 43.90 19.85 18.61
C HIS A 88 43.21 18.72 17.85
N LEU A 89 43.70 17.48 17.94
CA LEU A 89 43.24 16.37 17.12
C LEU A 89 41.73 16.13 17.25
N ALA A 90 41.22 16.02 18.48
CA ALA A 90 39.79 15.80 18.72
C ALA A 90 38.92 16.94 18.15
N PHE A 91 39.32 18.19 18.42
CA PHE A 91 38.65 19.37 17.87
C PHE A 91 38.63 19.36 16.34
N LEU A 92 39.77 19.06 15.71
CA LEU A 92 39.92 19.09 14.26
C LEU A 92 39.12 17.96 13.60
N ILE A 93 39.15 16.74 14.16
CA ILE A 93 38.36 15.61 13.65
C ILE A 93 36.87 15.95 13.66
N THR A 94 36.35 16.51 14.75
CA THR A 94 34.93 16.90 14.82
C THR A 94 34.56 17.94 13.77
N HIS A 95 35.36 19.00 13.61
CA HIS A 95 35.06 20.07 12.67
C HIS A 95 35.20 19.60 11.22
N LEU A 96 36.27 18.87 10.89
CA LEU A 96 36.46 18.31 9.56
C LEU A 96 35.37 17.29 9.22
N GLY A 97 34.91 16.48 10.19
CA GLY A 97 33.78 15.57 10.00
C GLY A 97 32.50 16.32 9.62
N ILE A 98 32.13 17.36 10.37
CA ILE A 98 30.94 18.16 10.08
C ILE A 98 31.08 18.89 8.73
N ILE A 99 32.25 19.48 8.44
CA ILE A 99 32.52 20.14 7.15
C ILE A 99 32.38 19.14 5.99
N THR A 100 32.90 17.92 6.15
CA THR A 100 32.79 16.86 5.13
C THR A 100 31.34 16.48 4.88
N LEU A 101 30.53 16.32 5.95
CA LEU A 101 29.09 16.04 5.83
C LEU A 101 28.33 17.19 5.16
N LEU A 102 28.64 18.45 5.50
CA LEU A 102 28.02 19.63 4.89
C LEU A 102 28.35 19.74 3.39
N ILE A 103 29.61 19.50 3.01
CA ILE A 103 30.03 19.50 1.61
C ILE A 103 29.32 18.36 0.84
N GLY A 104 29.29 17.15 1.40
CA GLY A 104 28.60 16.01 0.79
C GLY A 104 27.10 16.27 0.59
N SER A 105 26.44 16.84 1.60
CA SER A 105 25.04 17.26 1.53
C SER A 105 24.81 18.33 0.45
N LEU A 106 25.69 19.34 0.35
CA LEU A 106 25.59 20.39 -0.67
C LEU A 106 25.78 19.84 -2.09
N ILE A 107 26.73 18.91 -2.29
CA ILE A 107 26.92 18.23 -3.57
C ILE A 107 25.66 17.45 -3.96
N GLY A 108 25.15 16.61 -3.04
CA GLY A 108 23.92 15.84 -3.25
C GLY A 108 22.72 16.73 -3.53
N ARG A 109 22.68 17.94 -2.98
CA ARG A 109 21.60 18.89 -3.20
C ARG A 109 21.67 19.61 -4.55
N ILE A 110 22.87 19.96 -5.02
CA ILE A 110 23.05 20.69 -6.30
C ILE A 110 22.95 19.75 -7.50
N TRP A 111 23.51 18.54 -7.38
CA TRP A 111 23.62 17.59 -8.50
C TRP A 111 22.84 16.29 -8.30
N GLY A 112 22.36 16.01 -7.10
CA GLY A 112 21.58 14.79 -6.84
C GLY A 112 20.21 14.85 -7.49
N VAL A 113 19.77 13.68 -7.92
CA VAL A 113 18.42 13.45 -8.44
C VAL A 113 17.73 12.51 -7.48
N GLU A 114 16.60 12.94 -6.94
CA GLU A 114 15.75 12.13 -6.08
C GLU A 114 14.54 11.66 -6.88
N GLY A 115 14.12 10.42 -6.66
CA GLY A 115 12.97 9.85 -7.32
C GLY A 115 12.64 8.46 -6.80
N THR A 116 11.62 7.86 -7.40
CA THR A 116 11.10 6.54 -7.03
C THR A 116 11.19 5.60 -8.22
N ILE A 117 11.47 4.34 -7.94
CA ILE A 117 11.40 3.25 -8.91
C ILE A 117 10.56 2.16 -8.27
N THR A 118 9.54 1.70 -8.98
CA THR A 118 8.73 0.55 -8.59
C THR A 118 9.25 -0.66 -9.34
N LEU A 119 9.57 -1.73 -8.62
CA LEU A 119 10.05 -2.99 -9.18
C LEU A 119 9.09 -4.11 -8.80
N PHE A 120 8.77 -4.97 -9.74
CA PHE A 120 7.95 -6.15 -9.50
C PHE A 120 8.77 -7.42 -9.73
N LYS A 121 8.53 -8.45 -8.91
CA LYS A 121 9.25 -9.72 -9.02
C LYS A 121 8.82 -10.44 -10.29
N GLY A 122 9.79 -10.88 -11.10
CA GLY A 122 9.56 -11.54 -12.38
C GLY A 122 9.41 -10.60 -13.57
N GLU A 123 9.42 -9.28 -13.34
CA GLU A 123 9.47 -8.29 -14.42
C GLU A 123 10.91 -8.02 -14.90
N PRO A 124 11.08 -7.60 -16.16
CA PRO A 124 12.40 -7.28 -16.71
C PRO A 124 13.06 -6.09 -15.99
N PRO A 125 14.39 -5.94 -16.10
CA PRO A 125 15.12 -4.82 -15.50
C PRO A 125 14.59 -3.45 -15.95
N ILE A 126 14.43 -2.52 -15.01
CA ILE A 126 13.92 -1.16 -15.25
C ILE A 126 15.04 -0.14 -15.06
N ASN A 127 15.20 0.78 -16.01
CA ASN A 127 16.22 1.84 -16.01
C ASN A 127 15.59 3.24 -16.01
N ARG A 128 14.44 3.43 -15.37
CA ARG A 128 13.70 4.70 -15.39
C ARG A 128 13.38 5.14 -13.96
N LEU A 129 13.75 6.37 -13.65
CA LEU A 129 13.51 7.02 -12.36
C LEU A 129 12.34 8.00 -12.49
N LEU A 130 11.31 7.83 -11.66
CA LEU A 130 10.21 8.79 -11.53
C LEU A 130 10.62 9.88 -10.56
N VAL A 131 10.76 11.11 -11.04
CA VAL A 131 11.14 12.26 -10.22
C VAL A 131 9.87 12.98 -9.76
N ASP A 132 9.88 13.49 -8.52
CA ASP A 132 8.80 14.30 -7.94
C ASP A 132 8.77 15.72 -8.55
N GLN A 133 8.71 15.79 -9.87
CA GLN A 133 8.57 17.00 -10.67
C GLN A 133 7.49 16.75 -11.70
N ARG A 134 6.49 17.63 -11.77
CA ARG A 134 5.43 17.56 -12.77
C ARG A 134 5.92 18.01 -14.13
N GLN A 135 5.57 17.28 -15.18
CA GLN A 135 5.96 17.54 -16.56
C GLN A 135 4.79 17.29 -17.51
N LEU A 136 4.63 18.18 -18.49
CA LEU A 136 3.79 17.93 -19.66
C LEU A 136 4.70 17.45 -20.80
N ARG A 137 4.48 16.21 -21.24
CA ARG A 137 5.19 15.59 -22.35
C ARG A 137 4.32 15.68 -23.59
N VAL A 138 4.90 16.17 -24.68
CA VAL A 138 4.22 16.33 -25.96
C VAL A 138 5.01 15.52 -26.99
N HIS A 139 4.37 14.51 -27.54
CA HIS A 139 4.87 13.74 -28.66
C HIS A 139 4.16 14.23 -29.91
N ASP A 140 4.92 14.93 -30.73
CA ASP A 140 4.41 15.63 -31.91
C ASP A 140 4.83 14.89 -33.20
N ILE A 141 4.46 15.44 -34.36
CA ILE A 141 4.69 14.83 -35.67
C ILE A 141 6.17 14.64 -36.03
N ASP A 142 7.09 15.32 -35.33
CA ASP A 142 8.53 15.17 -35.51
C ASP A 142 9.09 13.91 -34.83
N GLY A 143 8.26 13.16 -34.10
CA GLY A 143 8.67 11.99 -33.30
C GLY A 143 9.48 12.36 -32.05
N ILE A 144 9.64 13.66 -31.76
CA ILE A 144 10.42 14.14 -30.62
C ILE A 144 9.47 14.37 -29.45
N VAL A 145 9.76 13.71 -28.32
CA VAL A 145 9.04 13.96 -27.07
C VAL A 145 9.61 15.21 -26.41
N LYS A 146 8.89 16.33 -26.51
CA LYS A 146 9.22 17.58 -25.83
C LYS A 146 8.63 17.56 -24.42
N GLY A 147 9.44 17.86 -23.42
CA GLY A 147 9.04 17.85 -22.03
C GLY A 147 9.05 19.24 -21.41
N PHE A 148 7.88 19.76 -21.05
CA PHE A 148 7.73 21.07 -20.42
C PHE A 148 7.59 20.91 -18.90
N PRO A 149 8.41 21.57 -18.07
CA PRO A 149 8.25 21.54 -16.61
C PRO A 149 6.96 22.27 -16.18
N VAL A 150 6.10 21.58 -15.44
CA VAL A 150 4.74 22.04 -15.08
C VAL A 150 4.55 22.01 -13.57
N GLU A 151 5.38 22.78 -12.86
CA GLU A 151 5.32 22.90 -11.40
C GLU A 151 4.59 24.20 -11.03
N PHE A 152 3.40 24.08 -10.45
CA PHE A 152 2.49 25.20 -10.20
C PHE A 152 2.32 25.52 -8.71
N LEU A 153 3.42 25.50 -7.94
CA LEU A 153 3.40 25.71 -6.49
C LEU A 153 2.98 27.13 -6.08
N HIS A 154 3.34 28.15 -6.86
CA HIS A 154 3.14 29.56 -6.47
C HIS A 154 2.22 30.34 -7.41
N HIS A 155 2.21 30.00 -8.70
CA HIS A 155 1.47 30.74 -9.74
C HIS A 155 0.87 29.76 -10.76
N PRO A 156 -0.25 29.09 -10.43
CA PRO A 156 -0.95 28.25 -11.38
C PRO A 156 -1.46 29.09 -12.57
N PRO A 157 -1.48 28.54 -13.80
CA PRO A 157 -2.06 29.21 -14.95
C PRO A 157 -3.55 29.45 -14.70
N SER A 158 -4.05 30.55 -15.26
CA SER A 158 -5.47 30.89 -15.26
C SER A 158 -5.88 31.32 -16.66
N PRO A 159 -7.19 31.33 -16.98
CA PRO A 159 -7.65 31.82 -18.27
C PRO A 159 -7.17 33.24 -18.61
N GLN A 160 -6.91 34.07 -17.58
CA GLN A 160 -6.37 35.42 -17.72
C GLN A 160 -4.85 35.45 -17.91
N HIS A 161 -4.12 34.49 -17.33
CA HIS A 161 -2.66 34.39 -17.39
C HIS A 161 -2.23 32.98 -17.87
N PRO A 162 -2.43 32.65 -19.16
CA PRO A 162 -2.06 31.35 -19.69
C PRO A 162 -0.55 31.24 -19.85
N ARG A 163 -0.01 30.06 -19.57
CA ARG A 163 1.40 29.74 -19.76
C ARG A 163 1.64 29.22 -21.18
N GLY A 164 2.29 30.02 -22.02
CA GLY A 164 2.67 29.59 -23.37
C GLY A 164 3.81 28.58 -23.36
N LEU A 165 3.66 27.49 -24.11
CA LEU A 165 4.69 26.44 -24.27
C LEU A 165 5.40 26.51 -25.64
N GLY A 166 4.92 27.36 -26.55
CA GLY A 166 5.54 27.63 -27.84
C GLY A 166 4.79 27.02 -29.03
N LEU A 167 5.48 26.99 -30.17
CA LEU A 167 4.98 26.39 -31.41
C LEU A 167 5.45 24.94 -31.51
N LEU A 168 4.51 24.04 -31.76
CA LEU A 168 4.74 22.64 -32.04
C LEU A 168 5.23 22.48 -33.50
N ALA A 169 5.89 21.36 -33.80
CA ALA A 169 6.31 21.00 -35.15
C ALA A 169 5.12 20.83 -36.11
N SER A 170 3.95 20.43 -35.60
CA SER A 170 2.68 20.48 -36.33
C SER A 170 2.26 21.90 -36.76
N GLY A 171 2.89 22.94 -36.21
CA GLY A 171 2.47 24.34 -36.40
C GLY A 171 1.37 24.78 -35.44
N ALA A 172 0.94 23.91 -34.52
CA ALA A 172 0.01 24.26 -33.47
C ALA A 172 0.69 25.05 -32.33
N ARG A 173 0.02 26.07 -31.79
CA ARG A 173 0.48 26.79 -30.61
C ARG A 173 -0.10 26.15 -29.36
N LEU A 174 0.77 25.72 -28.44
CA LEU A 174 0.38 25.06 -27.19
C LEU A 174 0.49 26.01 -26.00
N GLN A 175 -0.54 26.02 -25.15
CA GLN A 175 -0.58 26.76 -23.89
C GLN A 175 -1.21 25.92 -22.79
N ILE A 176 -0.89 26.23 -21.53
CA ILE A 176 -1.64 25.76 -20.36
C ILE A 176 -2.47 26.94 -19.87
N VAL A 177 -3.78 26.75 -19.78
CA VAL A 177 -4.74 27.82 -19.48
C VAL A 177 -5.39 27.66 -18.11
N ASP A 178 -5.29 26.49 -17.49
CA ASP A 178 -5.85 26.23 -16.17
C ASP A 178 -5.14 25.06 -15.47
N TYR A 179 -5.29 24.97 -14.16
CA TYR A 179 -4.81 23.88 -13.31
C TYR A 179 -5.85 23.55 -12.26
N ALA A 180 -6.11 22.26 -12.05
CA ALA A 180 -7.00 21.78 -11.01
C ALA A 180 -6.28 20.76 -10.11
N PRO A 181 -6.38 20.88 -8.77
CA PRO A 181 -5.77 19.95 -7.84
C PRO A 181 -6.44 18.57 -7.84
N ALA A 182 -7.68 18.47 -8.33
CA ALA A 182 -8.43 17.22 -8.46
C ALA A 182 -9.27 17.25 -9.75
N ILE A 183 -9.11 16.20 -10.56
CA ILE A 183 -9.88 15.94 -11.78
C ILE A 183 -10.64 14.63 -11.61
N GLU A 184 -11.95 14.68 -11.79
CA GLU A 184 -12.79 13.51 -11.93
C GLU A 184 -12.87 13.13 -13.41
N GLY A 185 -12.70 11.84 -13.70
CA GLY A 185 -12.93 11.27 -15.02
C GLY A 185 -14.20 10.44 -15.01
N LYS A 186 -15.21 10.83 -15.79
CA LYS A 186 -16.42 10.03 -15.99
C LYS A 186 -16.35 9.36 -17.36
N LEU A 187 -16.51 8.04 -17.39
CA LEU A 187 -16.60 7.29 -18.63
C LEU A 187 -17.84 7.75 -19.43
N ASN A 188 -17.63 8.11 -20.68
CA ASN A 188 -18.64 8.54 -21.63
C ASN A 188 -18.27 7.99 -23.02
N PRO A 189 -18.59 6.71 -23.32
CA PRO A 189 -18.15 6.04 -24.54
C PRO A 189 -18.68 6.72 -25.80
N ASN A 190 -17.84 6.78 -26.84
CA ASN A 190 -18.25 7.29 -28.15
C ASN A 190 -18.72 6.13 -29.04
N PRO A 191 -19.87 6.26 -29.72
CA PRO A 191 -20.34 5.24 -30.66
C PRO A 191 -19.43 5.18 -31.89
N LEU A 192 -19.21 3.97 -32.40
CA LEU A 192 -18.48 3.68 -33.63
C LEU A 192 -19.41 3.05 -34.67
N GLU A 193 -19.09 3.22 -35.95
CA GLU A 193 -19.83 2.58 -37.05
C GLU A 193 -19.54 1.07 -37.15
N ASP A 194 -18.29 0.66 -36.91
CA ASP A 194 -17.85 -0.74 -36.86
C ASP A 194 -16.64 -0.86 -35.92
N GLY A 195 -16.42 -2.05 -35.36
CA GLY A 195 -15.37 -2.33 -34.39
C GLY A 195 -15.66 -1.82 -32.98
N GLY A 196 -14.66 -1.82 -32.10
CA GLY A 196 -14.83 -1.43 -30.69
C GLY A 196 -15.49 -2.50 -29.81
N ALA A 197 -15.84 -2.13 -28.58
CA ALA A 197 -16.51 -2.99 -27.63
C ALA A 197 -17.96 -2.57 -27.42
N PRO A 198 -18.88 -3.51 -27.17
CA PRO A 198 -20.20 -3.16 -26.69
C PRO A 198 -20.09 -2.34 -25.41
N ALA A 199 -20.89 -1.29 -25.29
CA ALA A 199 -21.04 -0.51 -24.07
C ALA A 199 -22.50 -0.48 -23.62
N LEU A 200 -22.73 -0.45 -22.31
CA LEU A 200 -24.05 -0.22 -21.75
C LEU A 200 -23.98 0.81 -20.66
N HIS A 201 -25.05 1.59 -20.54
CA HIS A 201 -25.30 2.45 -19.40
C HIS A 201 -26.30 1.76 -18.49
N PHE A 202 -26.08 1.89 -17.19
CA PHE A 202 -27.03 1.44 -16.20
C PHE A 202 -27.20 2.48 -15.10
N THR A 203 -28.38 2.45 -14.50
CA THR A 203 -28.69 3.14 -13.25
C THR A 203 -29.07 2.08 -12.22
N ILE A 204 -28.52 2.19 -11.01
CA ILE A 204 -28.91 1.35 -9.88
C ILE A 204 -29.39 2.25 -8.74
N SER A 205 -30.55 1.93 -8.18
CA SER A 205 -31.20 2.77 -7.18
C SER A 205 -31.84 1.98 -6.04
N THR A 206 -31.98 2.60 -4.87
CA THR A 206 -32.72 2.01 -3.73
C THR A 206 -34.17 2.46 -3.76
N ALA A 207 -35.09 1.52 -3.59
CA ALA A 207 -36.53 1.81 -3.59
C ALA A 207 -36.97 2.64 -2.38
N MET A 208 -36.31 2.48 -1.22
CA MET A 208 -36.69 3.17 0.02
C MET A 208 -35.89 4.43 0.32
N MET A 209 -34.58 4.44 0.04
CA MET A 209 -33.69 5.55 0.42
C MET A 209 -33.40 6.52 -0.72
N ASN A 210 -33.94 6.28 -1.92
CA ASN A 210 -33.76 7.13 -3.11
C ASN A 210 -32.29 7.46 -3.41
N GLN A 211 -31.40 6.50 -3.13
CA GLN A 211 -30.00 6.57 -3.56
C GLN A 211 -29.94 6.19 -5.03
N HIS A 212 -29.13 6.90 -5.80
CA HIS A 212 -28.98 6.71 -7.24
C HIS A 212 -27.51 6.69 -7.61
N LEU A 213 -27.09 5.62 -8.29
CA LEU A 213 -25.77 5.48 -8.90
C LEU A 213 -25.97 5.17 -10.38
N GLU A 214 -25.08 5.68 -11.22
CA GLU A 214 -25.10 5.44 -12.66
C GLU A 214 -23.68 5.30 -13.20
N SER A 215 -23.49 4.46 -14.20
CA SER A 215 -22.21 4.33 -14.89
C SER A 215 -22.38 3.73 -16.28
N TRP A 216 -21.37 3.95 -17.12
CA TRP A 216 -21.13 3.15 -18.31
C TRP A 216 -20.26 1.94 -17.98
N LEU A 217 -20.42 0.86 -18.72
CA LEU A 217 -19.55 -0.31 -18.75
C LEU A 217 -19.18 -0.66 -20.20
N LEU A 218 -17.96 -1.13 -20.43
CA LEU A 218 -17.52 -1.70 -21.71
C LEU A 218 -17.28 -3.20 -21.57
N ALA A 219 -17.85 -3.98 -22.49
CA ALA A 219 -17.77 -5.43 -22.44
C ALA A 219 -16.32 -5.91 -22.60
N ASP A 220 -15.88 -6.77 -21.67
CA ASP A 220 -14.55 -7.37 -21.60
C ASP A 220 -13.39 -6.36 -21.43
N ASP A 221 -13.68 -5.11 -21.06
CA ASP A 221 -12.65 -4.11 -20.77
C ASP A 221 -12.08 -4.30 -19.36
N SER A 222 -10.75 -4.32 -19.23
CA SER A 222 -10.09 -4.59 -17.95
C SER A 222 -10.25 -3.48 -16.91
N GLN A 223 -10.50 -2.25 -17.35
CA GLN A 223 -10.67 -1.08 -16.47
C GLN A 223 -12.12 -0.67 -16.31
N HIS A 224 -12.93 -0.83 -17.36
CA HIS A 224 -14.29 -0.31 -17.46
C HIS A 224 -15.36 -1.39 -17.64
N GLY A 225 -14.99 -2.67 -17.57
CA GLY A 225 -15.93 -3.78 -17.62
C GLY A 225 -16.56 -4.14 -16.28
N ASN A 226 -16.14 -3.50 -15.18
CA ASN A 226 -16.68 -3.73 -13.85
C ASN A 226 -17.08 -2.45 -13.12
N PHE A 227 -18.06 -2.55 -12.23
CA PHE A 227 -18.48 -1.52 -11.29
C PHE A 227 -18.65 -2.13 -9.90
N SER A 228 -17.75 -1.78 -8.98
CA SER A 228 -17.75 -2.28 -7.61
C SER A 228 -18.51 -1.34 -6.67
N MET A 229 -19.37 -1.93 -5.85
CA MET A 229 -20.08 -1.29 -4.73
C MET A 229 -19.59 -1.83 -3.39
N GLY A 230 -18.33 -2.29 -3.32
CA GLY A 230 -17.74 -2.93 -2.16
C GLY A 230 -18.15 -4.41 -2.05
N LEU A 231 -19.28 -4.69 -1.40
CA LEU A 231 -19.75 -6.08 -1.19
C LEU A 231 -20.54 -6.66 -2.38
N ALA A 232 -20.82 -5.83 -3.38
CA ALA A 232 -21.50 -6.22 -4.61
C ALA A 232 -20.72 -5.71 -5.83
N ASN A 233 -20.77 -6.46 -6.92
CA ASN A 233 -20.07 -6.10 -8.16
C ASN A 233 -20.96 -6.33 -9.39
N ILE A 234 -20.91 -5.41 -10.34
CA ILE A 234 -21.57 -5.51 -11.64
C ILE A 234 -20.48 -5.63 -12.70
N GLU A 235 -20.60 -6.60 -13.59
CA GLU A 235 -19.63 -6.86 -14.66
C GLU A 235 -20.36 -6.91 -16.02
N PHE A 236 -19.67 -6.53 -17.09
CA PHE A 236 -20.20 -6.61 -18.44
C PHE A 236 -19.25 -7.38 -19.38
N LYS A 237 -19.80 -8.37 -20.09
CA LYS A 237 -19.06 -9.28 -20.98
C LYS A 237 -19.75 -9.44 -22.33
N ARG A 238 -19.02 -9.90 -23.34
CA ARG A 238 -19.62 -10.38 -24.59
C ARG A 238 -20.18 -11.79 -24.41
N GLY A 239 -21.19 -12.12 -25.22
CA GLY A 239 -21.82 -13.43 -25.27
C GLY A 239 -23.23 -13.44 -24.69
N THR A 240 -23.67 -14.60 -24.23
CA THR A 240 -25.01 -14.81 -23.66
C THR A 240 -24.87 -15.44 -22.29
N ALA A 241 -25.76 -15.06 -21.36
CA ALA A 241 -25.84 -15.69 -20.06
C ALA A 241 -26.03 -17.22 -20.21
N PRO A 242 -25.47 -18.03 -19.29
CA PRO A 242 -25.64 -19.48 -19.32
C PRO A 242 -27.14 -19.82 -19.28
N THR A 243 -27.65 -20.47 -20.33
CA THR A 243 -29.00 -21.04 -20.31
C THR A 243 -29.06 -22.09 -19.22
N SER A 244 -30.05 -21.98 -18.34
CA SER A 244 -30.33 -22.95 -17.28
C SER A 244 -30.80 -24.28 -17.88
N THR A 245 -29.87 -25.06 -18.43
CA THR A 245 -30.08 -26.45 -18.80
C THR A 245 -28.90 -27.26 -18.31
N SER A 246 -29.20 -28.19 -17.41
CA SER A 246 -28.30 -29.20 -16.85
C SER A 246 -27.35 -28.69 -15.77
N ALA A 247 -27.67 -29.06 -14.52
CA ALA A 247 -26.69 -29.23 -13.47
C ALA A 247 -25.54 -30.11 -14.01
N SER A 248 -24.43 -29.48 -14.42
CA SER A 248 -23.22 -30.21 -14.76
C SER A 248 -22.59 -30.66 -13.45
N THR A 249 -22.56 -31.97 -13.27
CA THR A 249 -21.78 -32.69 -12.26
C THR A 249 -20.31 -32.33 -12.43
N ALA A 250 -19.88 -31.22 -11.82
CA ALA A 250 -18.47 -30.97 -11.56
C ALA A 250 -18.11 -31.84 -10.36
N THR A 251 -17.42 -32.94 -10.65
CA THR A 251 -16.80 -33.82 -9.67
C THR A 251 -15.80 -33.03 -8.84
N SER A 252 -16.25 -32.45 -7.73
CA SER A 252 -15.36 -31.99 -6.66
C SER A 252 -15.08 -33.19 -5.76
N THR A 253 -13.83 -33.60 -5.78
CA THR A 253 -13.26 -34.54 -4.82
C THR A 253 -13.35 -33.88 -3.44
N ARG A 254 -14.34 -34.28 -2.63
CA ARG A 254 -14.48 -33.84 -1.24
C ARG A 254 -13.28 -34.33 -0.43
N LEU A 255 -12.33 -33.43 -0.16
CA LEU A 255 -11.59 -33.45 1.09
C LEU A 255 -12.35 -32.56 2.05
N GLY A 256 -12.94 -33.16 3.08
CA GLY A 256 -13.78 -32.47 4.04
C GLY A 256 -12.96 -31.57 4.95
N GLU A 257 -13.21 -30.27 4.88
CA GLU A 257 -12.88 -29.33 5.94
C GLU A 257 -14.18 -28.95 6.66
N ALA A 258 -14.16 -29.14 7.98
CA ALA A 258 -15.29 -28.96 8.87
C ALA A 258 -15.50 -27.47 9.15
N THR A 259 -16.70 -27.01 8.85
CA THR A 259 -17.28 -25.72 9.22
C THR A 259 -17.31 -25.52 10.74
N ALA A 260 -16.64 -24.47 11.22
CA ALA A 260 -16.85 -23.91 12.55
C ALA A 260 -18.08 -22.98 12.52
N GLY A 261 -19.13 -23.37 13.23
CA GLY A 261 -20.37 -22.62 13.32
C GLY A 261 -21.51 -23.49 13.83
N GLN A 262 -21.35 -24.10 15.01
CA GLN A 262 -22.44 -24.84 15.64
C GLN A 262 -23.04 -24.04 16.80
N ALA A 263 -24.34 -23.78 16.63
CA ALA A 263 -25.27 -23.48 17.69
C ALA A 263 -25.14 -24.50 18.83
N ILE A 264 -25.21 -24.03 20.07
CA ILE A 264 -25.13 -24.85 21.28
C ILE A 264 -26.36 -25.77 21.33
N THR A 265 -26.23 -26.98 20.82
CA THR A 265 -27.13 -28.10 21.09
C THR A 265 -26.54 -28.89 22.27
N ASN A 266 -27.31 -29.09 23.35
CA ASN A 266 -26.94 -29.91 24.53
C ASN A 266 -26.84 -31.43 24.22
N GLN A 267 -26.33 -31.79 23.04
CA GLN A 267 -26.12 -33.18 22.64
C GLN A 267 -24.65 -33.56 22.84
N GLU A 268 -24.43 -34.75 23.38
CA GLU A 268 -23.11 -35.36 23.44
C GLU A 268 -22.60 -35.65 22.03
N VAL A 269 -21.49 -35.01 21.65
CA VAL A 269 -20.80 -35.25 20.38
C VAL A 269 -19.42 -35.83 20.62
N GLU A 270 -18.87 -36.49 19.61
CA GLU A 270 -17.47 -36.93 19.63
C GLU A 270 -16.58 -35.72 19.42
N MET A 271 -15.64 -35.50 20.34
CA MET A 271 -14.78 -34.31 20.38
C MET A 271 -13.31 -34.72 20.31
N GLU A 272 -12.55 -33.91 19.58
CA GLU A 272 -11.10 -34.00 19.48
C GLU A 272 -10.51 -32.59 19.47
N GLU A 273 -9.60 -32.30 20.41
CA GLU A 273 -8.94 -31.01 20.55
C GLU A 273 -7.45 -31.21 20.83
N SER A 274 -6.60 -30.50 20.09
CA SER A 274 -5.15 -30.47 20.31
C SER A 274 -4.74 -29.17 20.99
N ILE A 275 -3.90 -29.25 22.02
CA ILE A 275 -3.52 -28.11 22.85
C ILE A 275 -2.00 -28.06 23.00
N PHE A 276 -1.41 -26.91 22.69
CA PHE A 276 -0.05 -26.55 23.08
C PHE A 276 -0.05 -25.94 24.48
N ALA A 277 0.80 -26.47 25.37
CA ALA A 277 1.03 -25.92 26.69
C ALA A 277 2.52 -25.60 26.90
N PHE A 278 2.80 -24.44 27.50
CA PHE A 278 4.15 -23.91 27.68
C PHE A 278 4.48 -23.79 29.16
N SER A 279 5.66 -24.24 29.60
CA SER A 279 6.01 -24.16 31.02
C SER A 279 6.34 -22.73 31.48
N ARG A 280 6.79 -21.85 30.56
CA ARG A 280 7.05 -20.43 30.85
C ARG A 280 5.81 -19.55 30.84
N ALA A 281 4.71 -20.05 30.27
CA ALA A 281 3.42 -19.37 30.24
C ALA A 281 2.32 -20.39 30.59
N PRO A 282 2.29 -20.88 31.84
CA PRO A 282 1.41 -21.98 32.25
C PRO A 282 -0.08 -21.65 32.20
N ASP A 283 -0.44 -20.38 32.06
CA ASP A 283 -1.82 -19.91 31.91
C ASP A 283 -2.18 -19.58 30.45
N GLU A 284 -1.21 -19.64 29.52
CA GLU A 284 -1.39 -19.38 28.10
C GLU A 284 -1.25 -20.69 27.31
N GLN A 285 -2.37 -21.34 27.00
CA GLN A 285 -2.42 -22.51 26.12
C GLN A 285 -2.95 -22.10 24.74
N ILE A 286 -2.55 -22.83 23.69
CA ILE A 286 -3.08 -22.62 22.33
C ILE A 286 -3.81 -23.90 21.92
N GLY A 287 -5.14 -23.81 21.80
CA GLY A 287 -6.00 -24.94 21.45
C GLY A 287 -6.46 -24.91 20.00
N ARG A 288 -6.60 -26.08 19.37
CA ARG A 288 -7.23 -26.25 18.06
C ARG A 288 -8.20 -27.41 18.12
N VAL A 289 -9.48 -27.12 17.87
CA VAL A 289 -10.53 -28.13 17.75
C VAL A 289 -10.40 -28.84 16.41
N ALA A 290 -10.23 -30.16 16.43
CA ALA A 290 -10.22 -31.00 15.24
C ALA A 290 -11.62 -31.59 14.94
N LYS A 291 -12.43 -31.86 15.98
CA LYS A 291 -13.78 -32.44 15.82
C LYS A 291 -14.71 -32.03 16.98
N GLY A 292 -16.00 -31.84 16.67
CA GLY A 292 -17.09 -31.68 17.64
C GLY A 292 -17.17 -30.32 18.35
N GLY A 293 -16.08 -29.86 18.95
CA GLY A 293 -16.03 -28.63 19.75
C GLY A 293 -14.89 -28.64 20.78
N SER A 294 -14.71 -27.55 21.53
CA SER A 294 -13.70 -27.51 22.59
C SER A 294 -14.12 -28.39 23.77
N THR A 295 -13.17 -29.13 24.31
CA THR A 295 -13.33 -29.96 25.51
C THR A 295 -13.39 -29.13 26.78
N GLY A 296 -13.01 -27.85 26.73
CA GLY A 296 -12.89 -26.98 27.90
C GLY A 296 -11.71 -27.33 28.82
N ALA A 297 -10.80 -28.22 28.37
CA ALA A 297 -9.63 -28.61 29.13
C ALA A 297 -8.65 -27.44 29.29
N LYS A 298 -8.19 -27.23 30.54
CA LYS A 298 -7.02 -26.40 30.81
C LYS A 298 -5.81 -27.30 30.99
N VAL A 299 -4.82 -27.15 30.13
CA VAL A 299 -3.61 -27.96 30.11
C VAL A 299 -2.43 -27.09 30.53
N ARG A 300 -1.75 -27.47 31.60
CA ARG A 300 -0.55 -26.80 32.09
C ARG A 300 0.64 -27.75 32.03
N LEU A 301 1.76 -27.27 31.53
CA LEU A 301 3.04 -27.98 31.62
C LEU A 301 3.79 -27.50 32.87
N LEU A 302 3.85 -28.35 33.89
CA LEU A 302 4.64 -28.08 35.08
C LEU A 302 6.13 -28.28 34.74
N PRO A 303 7.01 -27.34 35.15
CA PRO A 303 8.42 -27.38 34.81
C PRO A 303 9.10 -28.64 35.34
N PRO A 304 10.11 -29.17 34.63
CA PRO A 304 10.83 -30.35 35.06
C PRO A 304 11.62 -30.12 36.36
N THR A 305 11.59 -31.10 37.25
CA THR A 305 12.38 -31.14 38.49
C THR A 305 13.31 -32.33 38.43
N SER A 306 14.62 -32.10 38.62
CA SER A 306 15.63 -33.17 38.74
C SER A 306 15.79 -34.08 37.50
N GLY A 307 15.76 -33.49 36.29
CA GLY A 307 16.11 -34.19 35.04
C GLY A 307 14.99 -34.98 34.36
N ASN A 308 13.75 -34.86 34.82
CA ASN A 308 12.56 -35.38 34.11
C ASN A 308 12.09 -34.41 33.00
N LYS A 309 11.04 -34.78 32.25
CA LYS A 309 10.43 -33.91 31.20
C LYS A 309 9.26 -33.05 31.72
N GLY A 310 9.08 -32.98 33.05
CA GLY A 310 7.96 -32.30 33.70
C GLY A 310 6.67 -33.13 33.72
N GLU A 311 5.60 -32.52 34.20
CA GLU A 311 4.27 -33.14 34.31
C GLU A 311 3.23 -32.30 33.55
N VAL A 312 2.33 -32.96 32.83
CA VAL A 312 1.14 -32.33 32.26
C VAL A 312 0.02 -32.41 33.30
N ALA A 313 -0.44 -31.25 33.77
CA ALA A 313 -1.63 -31.12 34.60
C ALA A 313 -2.82 -30.71 33.73
N ILE A 314 -3.91 -31.48 33.79
CA ILE A 314 -5.13 -31.23 33.02
C ILE A 314 -6.29 -31.00 33.97
N SER A 315 -6.96 -29.86 33.81
CA SER A 315 -8.18 -29.53 34.53
C SER A 315 -9.38 -29.55 33.58
N LEU A 316 -10.37 -30.41 33.86
CA LEU A 316 -11.64 -30.52 33.15
C LEU A 316 -12.77 -30.28 34.16
N GLY A 317 -13.34 -29.08 34.16
CA GLY A 317 -14.27 -28.65 35.20
C GLY A 317 -13.60 -28.62 36.58
N GLU A 318 -14.14 -29.34 37.55
CA GLU A 318 -13.58 -29.48 38.91
C GLU A 318 -12.57 -30.63 39.07
N LYS A 319 -12.33 -31.42 38.01
CA LYS A 319 -11.42 -32.57 38.04
C LYS A 319 -10.04 -32.18 37.53
N GLU A 320 -9.01 -32.55 38.28
CA GLU A 320 -7.60 -32.37 37.89
C GLU A 320 -6.89 -33.74 37.85
N ALA A 321 -6.15 -33.99 36.78
CA ALA A 321 -5.30 -35.17 36.62
C ALA A 321 -3.88 -34.75 36.20
N ARG A 322 -2.87 -35.52 36.61
CA ARG A 322 -1.45 -35.24 36.33
C ARG A 322 -0.77 -36.44 35.70
N PHE A 323 0.03 -36.18 34.68
CA PHE A 323 0.73 -37.20 33.90
C PHE A 323 2.19 -36.81 33.72
N ASP A 324 3.13 -37.66 34.15
CA ASP A 324 4.55 -37.48 33.83
C ASP A 324 4.76 -37.54 32.32
N VAL A 325 5.41 -36.52 31.74
CA VAL A 325 5.57 -36.41 30.28
C VAL A 325 6.39 -37.56 29.71
N ALA A 326 7.47 -37.97 30.40
CA ALA A 326 8.40 -38.97 29.87
C ALA A 326 7.79 -40.39 29.86
N ALA A 327 7.05 -40.74 30.90
CA ALA A 327 6.40 -42.05 31.03
C ALA A 327 5.22 -42.25 30.05
N ASN A 328 4.64 -41.15 29.58
CA ASN A 328 3.36 -41.12 28.87
C ASN A 328 3.44 -40.60 27.43
N LEU A 329 4.64 -40.20 26.97
CA LEU A 329 4.84 -39.73 25.60
C LEU A 329 4.42 -40.79 24.58
N GLY A 330 3.56 -40.39 23.64
CA GLY A 330 3.01 -41.24 22.58
C GLY A 330 1.92 -42.22 23.01
N ARG A 331 1.59 -42.31 24.32
CA ARG A 331 0.58 -43.22 24.86
C ARG A 331 -0.78 -42.52 24.98
N GLU A 332 -1.84 -43.28 24.82
CA GLU A 332 -3.21 -42.83 25.07
C GLU A 332 -3.65 -43.28 26.46
N ILE A 333 -4.13 -42.33 27.28
CA ILE A 333 -4.34 -42.51 28.72
C ILE A 333 -5.72 -41.98 29.08
N GLY A 334 -6.51 -42.74 29.84
CA GLY A 334 -7.78 -42.25 30.36
C GLY A 334 -7.58 -41.14 31.39
N ILE A 335 -8.41 -40.10 31.33
CA ILE A 335 -8.45 -39.07 32.37
C ILE A 335 -9.49 -39.51 33.41
N ASP A 336 -9.01 -39.93 34.58
CA ASP A 336 -9.83 -40.53 35.64
C ASP A 336 -11.07 -39.70 35.97
N GLY A 337 -12.23 -40.36 35.97
CA GLY A 337 -13.51 -39.73 36.24
C GLY A 337 -14.08 -38.89 35.10
N THR A 338 -13.51 -38.92 33.90
CA THR A 338 -14.06 -38.23 32.72
C THR A 338 -14.21 -39.20 31.54
N PRO A 339 -15.06 -38.89 30.53
CA PRO A 339 -15.15 -39.70 29.31
C PRO A 339 -14.02 -39.43 28.30
N PHE A 340 -12.96 -38.71 28.70
CA PHE A 340 -11.89 -38.27 27.82
C PHE A 340 -10.60 -39.09 28.00
N THR A 341 -9.90 -39.29 26.89
CA THR A 341 -8.53 -39.79 26.83
C THR A 341 -7.57 -38.65 26.45
N LEU A 342 -6.35 -38.71 26.98
CA LEU A 342 -5.24 -37.83 26.69
C LEU A 342 -4.17 -38.59 25.90
N LYS A 343 -3.60 -37.94 24.88
CA LYS A 343 -2.35 -38.35 24.26
C LYS A 343 -1.35 -37.21 24.24
N ILE A 344 -0.17 -37.42 24.83
CA ILE A 344 0.96 -36.50 24.70
C ILE A 344 1.69 -36.85 23.39
N HIS A 345 1.61 -35.99 22.38
CA HIS A 345 2.21 -36.24 21.07
C HIS A 345 3.71 -35.98 21.08
N ASP A 346 4.08 -34.76 21.48
CA ASP A 346 5.44 -34.26 21.35
C ASP A 346 5.82 -33.42 22.56
N TYR A 347 7.14 -33.37 22.81
CA TYR A 347 7.76 -32.56 23.85
C TYR A 347 9.00 -31.87 23.28
N TRP A 348 9.08 -30.56 23.45
CA TRP A 348 10.22 -29.74 23.06
C TRP A 348 10.85 -29.11 24.30
N PRO A 349 12.07 -29.50 24.72
CA PRO A 349 12.73 -28.89 25.88
C PRO A 349 13.06 -27.40 25.71
N ASP A 350 13.34 -26.96 24.48
CA ASP A 350 13.67 -25.56 24.16
C ASP A 350 12.90 -25.10 22.93
N PHE A 351 11.58 -24.96 23.08
CA PHE A 351 10.63 -24.77 22.00
C PHE A 351 10.91 -23.50 21.18
N ARG A 352 10.96 -23.70 19.85
CA ARG A 352 10.99 -22.67 18.81
C ARG A 352 10.11 -23.09 17.63
N ILE A 353 9.69 -22.11 16.83
CA ILE A 353 9.13 -22.36 15.50
C ILE A 353 10.22 -22.08 14.48
N GLU A 354 10.60 -23.09 13.71
CA GLU A 354 11.57 -22.99 12.62
C GLU A 354 10.89 -23.42 11.31
N ASN A 355 10.89 -22.55 10.31
CA ASN A 355 10.22 -22.79 9.02
C ASN A 355 8.73 -23.22 9.16
N GLY A 356 8.02 -22.62 10.13
CA GLY A 356 6.61 -22.90 10.39
C GLY A 356 6.35 -24.24 11.09
N LYS A 357 7.37 -24.94 11.59
CA LYS A 357 7.25 -26.19 12.35
C LYS A 357 7.85 -26.07 13.74
N PRO A 358 7.26 -26.72 14.76
CA PRO A 358 7.88 -26.86 16.09
C PRO A 358 9.23 -27.57 16.04
N SER A 359 10.25 -26.99 16.68
CA SER A 359 11.57 -27.58 16.89
C SER A 359 12.12 -27.24 18.28
N SER A 360 13.23 -27.88 18.65
CA SER A 360 13.96 -27.60 19.89
C SER A 360 15.32 -27.00 19.56
N LEU A 361 15.66 -25.86 20.17
CA LEU A 361 16.97 -25.23 20.00
C LEU A 361 18.09 -26.00 20.71
N SER A 362 17.78 -26.64 21.84
CA SER A 362 18.70 -27.45 22.62
C SER A 362 17.94 -28.54 23.39
N ASP A 363 18.66 -29.52 23.92
CA ASP A 363 18.08 -30.56 24.79
C ASP A 363 17.87 -30.08 26.24
N GLN A 364 18.30 -28.86 26.57
CA GLN A 364 18.10 -28.29 27.89
C GLN A 364 16.69 -27.72 28.01
N PRO A 365 15.98 -27.93 29.13
CA PRO A 365 14.60 -27.48 29.32
C PRO A 365 14.50 -25.96 29.56
N ASN A 366 15.02 -25.15 28.64
CA ASN A 366 15.04 -23.69 28.75
C ASN A 366 13.66 -23.09 28.45
N ASN A 367 12.97 -23.59 27.43
CA ASN A 367 11.62 -23.18 27.05
C ASN A 367 10.72 -24.39 26.76
N PRO A 368 10.40 -25.24 27.75
CA PRO A 368 9.63 -26.46 27.53
C PRO A 368 8.22 -26.21 26.99
N ALA A 369 7.82 -26.99 25.99
CA ALA A 369 6.46 -27.05 25.47
C ALA A 369 6.03 -28.51 25.21
N VAL A 370 4.73 -28.77 25.32
CA VAL A 370 4.10 -30.04 24.94
C VAL A 370 2.94 -29.81 23.99
N LEU A 371 2.73 -30.77 23.09
CA LEU A 371 1.52 -30.90 22.31
C LEU A 371 0.72 -32.09 22.85
N VAL A 372 -0.51 -31.84 23.28
CA VAL A 372 -1.42 -32.88 23.73
C VAL A 372 -2.68 -32.91 22.88
N THR A 373 -3.30 -34.08 22.76
CA THR A 373 -4.62 -34.25 22.14
C THR A 373 -5.56 -34.91 23.13
N ILE A 374 -6.76 -34.35 23.24
CA ILE A 374 -7.83 -34.86 24.11
C ILE A 374 -8.97 -35.36 23.21
N ARG A 375 -9.41 -36.59 23.45
CA ARG A 375 -10.48 -37.25 22.67
C ARG A 375 -11.53 -37.83 23.60
N GLY A 376 -12.80 -37.78 23.20
CA GLY A 376 -13.87 -38.39 23.97
C GLY A 376 -15.25 -37.94 23.52
N ARG A 377 -16.29 -38.40 24.22
CA ARG A 377 -17.67 -37.97 23.96
C ARG A 377 -18.13 -37.03 25.08
N GLY A 378 -18.68 -35.87 24.73
CA GLY A 378 -19.16 -34.89 25.72
C GLY A 378 -19.89 -33.71 25.09
N VAL A 379 -20.28 -32.75 25.93
CA VAL A 379 -20.96 -31.52 25.49
C VAL A 379 -19.91 -30.43 25.23
N PRO A 380 -19.89 -29.79 24.05
CA PRO A 380 -18.92 -28.74 23.73
C PRO A 380 -18.99 -27.54 24.68
N THR A 381 -17.83 -27.03 25.08
CA THR A 381 -17.73 -25.76 25.83
C THR A 381 -17.29 -24.62 24.90
N ALA A 382 -17.65 -23.38 25.20
CA ALA A 382 -17.15 -22.22 24.47
C ALA A 382 -15.62 -22.16 24.58
N ALA A 383 -14.93 -22.02 23.43
CA ALA A 383 -13.47 -21.92 23.41
C ALA A 383 -12.99 -20.71 24.22
N LEU A 384 -11.87 -20.88 24.94
CA LEU A 384 -11.19 -19.77 25.60
C LEU A 384 -10.68 -18.79 24.52
N PRO A 385 -10.88 -17.46 24.68
CA PRO A 385 -10.39 -16.50 23.70
C PRO A 385 -8.86 -16.53 23.62
N ASP A 386 -8.33 -16.69 22.41
CA ASP A 386 -6.90 -16.63 22.13
C ASP A 386 -6.36 -15.23 22.44
N SER A 387 -5.45 -15.13 23.42
CA SER A 387 -4.89 -13.86 23.90
C SER A 387 -3.89 -13.21 22.93
N HIS A 388 -3.46 -13.91 21.88
CA HIS A 388 -2.38 -13.47 20.99
C HIS A 388 -2.89 -13.22 19.58
N GLY A 389 -3.65 -12.12 19.41
CA GLY A 389 -4.15 -11.75 18.08
C GLY A 389 -4.87 -10.42 17.94
N ILE A 390 -5.10 -9.64 19.00
CA ILE A 390 -5.79 -8.34 18.87
C ILE A 390 -4.78 -7.21 18.73
N GLY A 391 -4.05 -7.23 17.61
CA GLY A 391 -3.46 -6.03 17.03
C GLY A 391 -4.54 -5.30 16.24
N LYS A 392 -5.03 -4.19 16.79
CA LYS A 392 -5.93 -3.24 16.13
C LYS A 392 -5.31 -2.84 14.79
N GLN A 393 -5.77 -3.44 13.69
CA GLN A 393 -5.32 -3.13 12.34
C GLN A 393 -5.89 -1.77 11.93
N THR A 394 -5.24 -0.70 12.38
CA THR A 394 -5.40 0.62 11.80
C THR A 394 -4.63 0.64 10.49
N THR A 395 -5.35 0.55 9.37
CA THR A 395 -4.81 0.79 8.03
C THR A 395 -4.42 2.27 7.91
N ALA A 396 -3.17 2.58 8.26
CA ALA A 396 -2.51 3.77 7.74
C ALA A 396 -2.03 3.45 6.32
N THR A 397 -2.29 4.37 5.39
CA THR A 397 -2.10 4.30 3.92
C THR A 397 -3.33 3.77 3.15
N GLY A 398 -3.99 4.68 2.44
CA GLY A 398 -5.09 4.41 1.50
C GLY A 398 -4.60 3.73 0.23
N GLY A 399 -4.16 2.47 0.35
CA GLY A 399 -4.07 1.57 -0.80
C GLY A 399 -5.42 0.91 -1.08
N PRO A 400 -5.67 0.40 -2.29
CA PRO A 400 -6.84 -0.42 -2.56
C PRO A 400 -6.90 -1.60 -1.57
N PRO A 401 -8.12 -2.02 -1.15
CA PRO A 401 -8.26 -3.07 -0.16
C PRO A 401 -7.50 -4.33 -0.58
N ALA A 402 -6.85 -4.97 0.39
CA ALA A 402 -6.16 -6.23 0.20
C ALA A 402 -7.10 -7.24 -0.47
N MET A 403 -6.60 -7.95 -1.50
CA MET A 403 -7.35 -9.05 -2.11
C MET A 403 -7.76 -10.05 -1.03
N PRO A 404 -9.02 -10.55 -1.03
CA PRO A 404 -9.42 -11.66 -0.18
C PRO A 404 -8.53 -12.88 -0.48
N ALA A 405 -8.22 -13.67 0.55
CA ALA A 405 -7.55 -14.94 0.35
C ALA A 405 -8.38 -15.84 -0.60
N PRO A 406 -7.76 -16.67 -1.46
CA PRO A 406 -8.51 -17.55 -2.35
C PRO A 406 -9.32 -18.56 -1.53
N GLY A 407 -10.65 -18.42 -1.50
CA GLY A 407 -11.54 -19.39 -0.84
C GLY A 407 -12.79 -18.85 -0.13
N GLU A 408 -13.03 -17.54 -0.04
CA GLU A 408 -14.28 -17.01 0.54
C GLU A 408 -15.45 -17.05 -0.47
N GLU A 409 -16.55 -17.66 -0.04
CA GLU A 409 -17.76 -17.99 -0.82
C GLU A 409 -18.52 -16.75 -1.37
N ALA A 410 -19.12 -16.94 -2.56
CA ALA A 410 -19.71 -15.94 -3.48
C ALA A 410 -20.14 -14.56 -2.91
N SER A 411 -19.46 -13.52 -3.40
CA SER A 411 -19.87 -12.11 -3.33
C SER A 411 -21.15 -11.88 -4.15
N ASN A 412 -21.97 -10.90 -3.74
CA ASN A 412 -23.09 -10.44 -4.56
C ASN A 412 -22.54 -10.01 -5.93
N HIS A 413 -23.00 -10.63 -7.01
CA HIS A 413 -22.39 -10.44 -8.33
C HIS A 413 -23.45 -10.45 -9.42
N LEU A 414 -23.39 -9.51 -10.35
CA LEU A 414 -24.24 -9.44 -11.52
C LEU A 414 -23.35 -9.37 -12.75
N THR A 415 -23.38 -10.40 -13.59
CA THR A 415 -22.76 -10.36 -14.92
C THR A 415 -23.83 -10.04 -15.95
N LEU A 416 -23.64 -8.96 -16.70
CA LEU A 416 -24.41 -8.61 -17.89
C LEU A 416 -23.66 -9.14 -19.12
N PHE A 417 -24.40 -9.64 -20.10
CA PHE A 417 -23.85 -10.22 -21.32
C PHE A 417 -24.48 -9.55 -22.55
N SER A 418 -23.66 -9.14 -23.51
CA SER A 418 -24.11 -8.64 -24.82
C SER A 418 -23.92 -9.69 -25.90
N ALA A 419 -25.02 -10.17 -26.47
CA ALA A 419 -25.01 -11.08 -27.61
C ALA A 419 -24.76 -10.33 -28.93
N ASP A 420 -24.39 -11.07 -29.98
CA ASP A 420 -24.11 -10.50 -31.31
C ASP A 420 -25.36 -9.87 -31.96
N ASP A 421 -26.56 -10.28 -31.56
CA ASP A 421 -27.84 -9.71 -32.01
C ASP A 421 -28.25 -8.45 -31.22
N GLY A 422 -27.41 -7.99 -30.30
CA GLY A 422 -27.66 -6.85 -29.42
C GLY A 422 -28.52 -7.16 -28.20
N THR A 423 -28.96 -8.42 -28.01
CA THR A 423 -29.70 -8.83 -26.82
C THR A 423 -28.81 -8.77 -25.59
N ILE A 424 -29.29 -8.10 -24.54
CA ILE A 424 -28.64 -8.11 -23.23
C ILE A 424 -29.27 -9.21 -22.36
N SER A 425 -28.43 -10.05 -21.77
CA SER A 425 -28.81 -11.08 -20.80
C SER A 425 -28.01 -10.93 -19.52
N TYR A 426 -28.44 -11.60 -18.45
CA TYR A 426 -27.79 -11.48 -17.15
C TYR A 426 -27.64 -12.83 -16.44
N ASP A 427 -26.63 -12.91 -15.59
CA ASP A 427 -26.46 -13.89 -14.52
C ASP A 427 -26.25 -13.15 -13.19
N LEU A 428 -27.18 -13.33 -12.26
CA LEU A 428 -27.26 -12.63 -10.99
C LEU A 428 -27.10 -13.62 -9.85
N VAL A 429 -26.07 -13.42 -9.03
CA VAL A 429 -25.82 -14.12 -7.78
C VAL A 429 -26.13 -13.17 -6.62
N SER A 430 -27.10 -13.55 -5.80
CA SER A 430 -27.47 -12.86 -4.56
C SER A 430 -27.34 -13.82 -3.39
N ARG A 431 -26.72 -13.34 -2.30
CA ARG A 431 -26.67 -14.10 -1.03
C ARG A 431 -28.06 -14.43 -0.47
N LYS A 432 -29.05 -13.55 -0.71
CA LYS A 432 -30.40 -13.71 -0.17
C LYS A 432 -31.30 -14.53 -1.09
N ASN A 433 -31.18 -14.32 -2.40
CA ASN A 433 -32.13 -14.82 -3.38
C ASN A 433 -31.57 -15.96 -4.26
N GLY A 434 -30.32 -16.37 -4.06
CA GLY A 434 -29.67 -17.40 -4.87
C GLY A 434 -29.24 -16.88 -6.24
N THR A 435 -29.24 -17.75 -7.25
CA THR A 435 -28.87 -17.41 -8.63
C THR A 435 -30.10 -17.19 -9.51
N SER A 436 -30.03 -16.21 -10.41
CA SER A 436 -31.07 -15.89 -11.39
C SER A 436 -30.42 -15.53 -12.71
N THR A 437 -30.92 -16.11 -13.81
CA THR A 437 -30.49 -15.76 -15.17
C THR A 437 -31.70 -15.34 -16.00
N GLY A 438 -31.48 -14.49 -17.01
CA GLY A 438 -32.57 -14.03 -17.87
C GLY A 438 -32.14 -13.04 -18.93
N LYS A 439 -33.12 -12.52 -19.67
CA LYS A 439 -32.93 -11.39 -20.59
C LYS A 439 -33.21 -10.09 -19.85
N ILE A 440 -32.43 -9.05 -20.13
CA ILE A 440 -32.69 -7.70 -19.65
C ILE A 440 -33.70 -7.04 -20.58
N GLU A 441 -34.79 -6.55 -20.01
CA GLU A 441 -35.71 -5.67 -20.70
C GLU A 441 -35.29 -4.21 -20.46
N MET A 442 -35.01 -3.48 -21.54
CA MET A 442 -34.55 -2.09 -21.46
C MET A 442 -35.56 -1.21 -20.71
N ASN A 443 -35.04 -0.30 -19.88
CA ASN A 443 -35.80 0.63 -19.05
C ASN A 443 -36.75 -0.04 -18.01
N LYS A 444 -36.59 -1.34 -17.74
CA LYS A 444 -37.32 -2.03 -16.66
C LYS A 444 -36.38 -2.37 -15.50
N PRO A 445 -36.85 -2.23 -14.24
CA PRO A 445 -36.04 -2.55 -13.08
C PRO A 445 -35.85 -4.05 -12.92
N LEU A 446 -34.59 -4.47 -12.78
CA LEU A 446 -34.17 -5.79 -12.33
C LEU A 446 -33.92 -5.76 -10.82
N PRO A 447 -34.71 -6.47 -9.99
CA PRO A 447 -34.44 -6.61 -8.57
C PRO A 447 -33.16 -7.44 -8.36
N THR A 448 -32.13 -6.83 -7.77
CA THR A 448 -30.83 -7.50 -7.57
C THR A 448 -30.84 -8.50 -6.41
N GLY A 449 -31.77 -8.35 -5.47
CA GLY A 449 -31.75 -9.09 -4.21
C GLY A 449 -30.60 -8.67 -3.28
N TRP A 450 -29.88 -7.59 -3.60
CA TRP A 450 -28.90 -6.96 -2.73
C TRP A 450 -29.64 -5.86 -1.97
N ALA A 451 -30.14 -6.14 -0.77
CA ALA A 451 -31.07 -5.26 -0.06
C ALA A 451 -32.28 -4.87 -0.95
N ASP A 452 -32.53 -3.58 -1.17
CA ASP A 452 -33.61 -3.03 -2.01
C ASP A 452 -33.10 -2.40 -3.32
N TRP A 453 -31.86 -2.72 -3.75
CA TRP A 453 -31.29 -2.20 -4.98
C TRP A 453 -31.95 -2.78 -6.24
N GLN A 454 -32.30 -1.90 -7.17
CA GLN A 454 -32.86 -2.23 -8.48
C GLN A 454 -31.99 -1.63 -9.59
N LEU A 455 -31.62 -2.46 -10.57
CA LEU A 455 -30.81 -2.05 -11.71
C LEU A 455 -31.70 -1.82 -12.95
N ILE A 456 -31.46 -0.74 -13.67
CA ILE A 456 -32.10 -0.41 -14.94
C ILE A 456 -30.99 -0.24 -15.98
N VAL A 457 -31.10 -0.94 -17.10
CA VAL A 457 -30.29 -0.66 -18.30
C VAL A 457 -31.14 0.20 -19.22
N ASP A 458 -30.67 1.42 -19.48
CA ASP A 458 -31.41 2.45 -20.23
C ASP A 458 -30.80 2.72 -21.62
N LYS A 459 -29.50 2.45 -21.80
CA LYS A 459 -28.81 2.66 -23.09
C LYS A 459 -27.78 1.57 -23.38
N THR A 460 -27.65 1.21 -24.65
CA THR A 460 -26.61 0.32 -25.17
C THR A 460 -25.98 0.89 -26.43
N MET A 461 -24.74 0.50 -26.68
CA MET A 461 -23.97 0.79 -27.89
C MET A 461 -23.31 -0.52 -28.33
N PRO A 462 -23.64 -1.10 -29.50
CA PRO A 462 -23.01 -2.34 -29.97
C PRO A 462 -21.51 -2.18 -30.24
N HIS A 463 -21.14 -0.98 -30.71
CA HIS A 463 -19.79 -0.60 -31.11
C HIS A 463 -19.45 0.72 -30.45
N ALA A 464 -18.53 0.70 -29.48
CA ALA A 464 -18.08 1.90 -28.79
C ALA A 464 -16.56 1.88 -28.55
N SER A 465 -15.97 3.08 -28.59
CA SER A 465 -14.64 3.33 -28.04
C SER A 465 -14.76 3.95 -26.64
N ALA A 466 -13.94 3.50 -25.71
CA ALA A 466 -13.82 4.14 -24.39
C ALA A 466 -13.39 5.61 -24.56
N TRP A 467 -14.09 6.50 -23.87
CA TRP A 467 -13.75 7.91 -23.80
C TRP A 467 -14.09 8.44 -22.41
N MET A 468 -13.30 9.36 -21.90
CA MET A 468 -13.48 9.92 -20.56
C MET A 468 -13.63 11.44 -20.61
N ASP A 469 -14.68 11.90 -19.96
CA ASP A 469 -14.93 13.31 -19.73
C ASP A 469 -14.28 13.71 -18.41
N PHE A 470 -13.27 14.57 -18.53
CA PHE A 470 -12.52 15.08 -17.39
C PHE A 470 -13.06 16.43 -16.93
N ARG A 471 -13.38 16.52 -15.63
CA ARG A 471 -13.92 17.73 -15.02
C ARG A 471 -13.17 18.07 -13.72
N PRO A 472 -12.83 19.34 -13.49
CA PRO A 472 -12.24 19.76 -12.23
C PRO A 472 -13.29 19.73 -11.12
N LEU A 473 -12.91 19.16 -9.98
CA LEU A 473 -13.73 19.23 -8.77
C LEU A 473 -13.37 20.49 -7.98
N LYS A 474 -14.38 21.10 -7.36
CA LYS A 474 -14.16 22.17 -6.38
C LYS A 474 -13.62 21.56 -5.09
N SER A 475 -12.81 22.32 -4.34
CA SER A 475 -12.12 21.82 -3.13
C SER A 475 -13.06 21.27 -2.05
N ASP A 476 -14.30 21.76 -1.98
CA ASP A 476 -15.35 21.26 -1.09
C ASP A 476 -15.94 19.91 -1.51
N GLN A 477 -15.94 19.61 -2.82
CA GLN A 477 -16.41 18.34 -3.37
C GLN A 477 -15.31 17.26 -3.39
N ALA A 478 -14.05 17.65 -3.55
CA ALA A 478 -12.90 16.75 -3.58
C ALA A 478 -12.69 15.99 -2.26
N SER A 479 -12.97 16.62 -1.11
CA SER A 479 -12.90 15.94 0.20
C SER A 479 -13.98 14.87 0.41
N ALA A 480 -15.07 14.90 -0.37
CA ALA A 480 -16.19 13.96 -0.25
C ALA A 480 -16.10 12.77 -1.24
N THR A 481 -15.31 12.87 -2.31
CA THR A 481 -15.40 11.98 -3.50
C THR A 481 -14.21 11.05 -3.73
N SER A 482 -13.31 10.92 -2.75
CA SER A 482 -12.13 10.02 -2.67
C SER A 482 -10.83 10.82 -2.61
N PRO A 483 -9.93 10.55 -1.64
CA PRO A 483 -8.69 11.29 -1.45
C PRO A 483 -7.63 11.14 -2.56
N ASP A 484 -7.84 10.24 -3.54
CA ASP A 484 -6.82 9.84 -4.53
C ASP A 484 -7.03 10.38 -5.96
N LEU A 485 -7.89 11.37 -6.16
CA LEU A 485 -8.10 11.92 -7.51
C LEU A 485 -6.84 12.63 -8.03
N PRO A 486 -6.45 12.42 -9.30
CA PRO A 486 -5.27 13.06 -9.87
C PRO A 486 -5.50 14.56 -10.06
N ASP A 487 -4.44 15.35 -9.94
CA ASP A 487 -4.43 16.71 -10.44
C ASP A 487 -4.41 16.73 -11.97
N GLY A 488 -4.67 17.90 -12.57
CA GLY A 488 -4.63 18.02 -14.02
C GLY A 488 -4.43 19.43 -14.52
N VAL A 489 -4.10 19.52 -15.80
CA VAL A 489 -3.87 20.78 -16.50
C VAL A 489 -4.81 20.91 -17.68
N ARG A 490 -5.33 22.11 -17.89
CA ARG A 490 -6.12 22.41 -19.08
C ARG A 490 -5.20 22.97 -20.14
N ILE A 491 -5.04 22.24 -21.22
CA ILE A 491 -4.26 22.70 -22.37
C ILE A 491 -5.16 23.45 -23.34
N ARG A 492 -4.57 24.42 -24.05
CA ARG A 492 -5.15 25.08 -25.22
C ARG A 492 -4.22 24.85 -26.40
N VAL A 493 -4.77 24.33 -27.48
CA VAL A 493 -4.09 24.10 -28.74
C VAL A 493 -4.76 24.95 -29.81
N GLN A 494 -3.98 25.81 -30.46
CA GLN A 494 -4.47 26.71 -31.50
C GLN A 494 -3.75 26.43 -32.82
N GLN A 495 -4.50 26.15 -33.88
CA GLN A 495 -3.95 25.88 -35.20
C GLN A 495 -4.96 26.29 -36.28
N ASN A 496 -4.52 26.97 -37.34
CA ASN A 496 -5.36 27.39 -38.46
C ASN A 496 -6.65 28.15 -38.05
N GLY A 497 -6.58 28.94 -36.98
CA GLY A 497 -7.73 29.68 -36.44
C GLY A 497 -8.69 28.86 -35.57
N GLN A 498 -8.53 27.54 -35.50
CA GLN A 498 -9.27 26.67 -34.58
C GLN A 498 -8.59 26.66 -33.21
N ILE A 499 -9.40 26.61 -32.15
CA ILE A 499 -8.94 26.52 -30.75
C ILE A 499 -9.60 25.28 -30.15
N LEU A 500 -8.78 24.40 -29.61
CA LEU A 500 -9.20 23.26 -28.79
C LEU A 500 -8.70 23.47 -27.36
N GLU A 501 -9.57 23.20 -26.38
CA GLU A 501 -9.18 23.14 -24.98
C GLU A 501 -9.61 21.82 -24.37
N GLN A 502 -8.71 21.18 -23.62
CA GLN A 502 -8.98 19.89 -23.01
C GLN A 502 -8.21 19.74 -21.69
N TRP A 503 -8.83 19.06 -20.73
CA TRP A 503 -8.16 18.65 -19.50
C TRP A 503 -7.28 17.42 -19.73
N VAL A 504 -6.07 17.47 -19.19
CA VAL A 504 -5.09 16.38 -19.17
C VAL A 504 -4.81 16.03 -17.71
N PRO A 505 -5.44 14.99 -17.16
CA PRO A 505 -5.15 14.53 -15.81
C PRO A 505 -3.76 13.90 -15.69
N ALA A 506 -3.20 13.89 -14.49
CA ALA A 506 -1.94 13.24 -14.22
C ALA A 506 -2.05 11.72 -14.42
N GLY A 507 -1.06 11.14 -15.11
CA GLY A 507 -1.05 9.72 -15.47
C GLY A 507 -1.75 9.40 -16.78
N TRP A 508 -2.44 10.38 -17.37
CA TRP A 508 -3.14 10.21 -18.65
C TRP A 508 -2.31 10.70 -19.83
N GLN A 509 -2.48 10.02 -20.96
CA GLN A 509 -2.01 10.44 -22.27
C GLN A 509 -3.22 10.62 -23.18
N ILE A 510 -3.40 11.82 -23.71
CA ILE A 510 -4.52 12.18 -24.58
C ILE A 510 -4.04 12.47 -26.00
N ALA A 511 -4.88 12.15 -26.98
CA ALA A 511 -4.68 12.54 -28.36
C ALA A 511 -5.34 13.90 -28.60
N VAL A 512 -4.57 14.87 -29.10
CA VAL A 512 -5.05 16.19 -29.46
C VAL A 512 -5.08 16.26 -30.99
N PRO A 513 -6.25 16.45 -31.63
CA PRO A 513 -6.31 16.59 -33.08
C PRO A 513 -5.53 17.82 -33.54
N THR A 514 -4.54 17.60 -34.41
CA THR A 514 -3.84 18.65 -35.16
C THR A 514 -3.95 18.36 -36.66
N SER A 515 -3.66 19.33 -37.52
CA SER A 515 -4.04 19.33 -38.94
C SER A 515 -3.46 18.21 -39.82
N SER A 516 -2.46 17.48 -39.35
CA SER A 516 -1.84 16.37 -40.10
C SER A 516 -1.99 15.03 -39.38
N GLU A 517 -1.69 14.98 -38.07
CA GLU A 517 -1.82 13.80 -37.20
C GLU A 517 -2.17 14.24 -35.78
N ALA A 518 -2.63 13.31 -34.93
CA ALA A 518 -2.91 13.63 -33.54
C ALA A 518 -1.59 13.81 -32.76
N THR A 519 -1.42 14.96 -32.10
CA THR A 519 -0.32 15.17 -31.14
C THR A 519 -0.69 14.49 -29.84
N MET A 520 0.18 13.63 -29.31
CA MET A 520 -0.06 13.00 -28.01
C MET A 520 0.47 13.88 -26.90
N VAL A 521 -0.37 14.18 -25.91
CA VAL A 521 -0.02 15.00 -24.75
C VAL A 521 -0.24 14.18 -23.48
N ALA A 522 0.79 14.07 -22.65
CA ALA A 522 0.73 13.38 -21.38
C ALA A 522 1.16 14.30 -20.23
N TYR A 523 0.41 14.30 -19.14
CA TYR A 523 0.75 15.03 -17.92
C TYR A 523 1.10 14.03 -16.82
N GLY A 524 2.20 14.25 -16.10
CA GLY A 524 2.60 13.33 -15.04
C GLY A 524 3.95 13.65 -14.42
N TRP A 525 4.53 12.66 -13.76
CA TRP A 525 5.87 12.76 -13.19
C TRP A 525 6.94 12.74 -14.29
N LYS A 526 7.97 13.56 -14.10
CA LYS A 526 9.15 13.57 -14.95
C LYS A 526 9.85 12.22 -14.84
N ILE A 527 10.18 11.64 -15.97
CA ILE A 527 10.92 10.37 -16.05
C ILE A 527 12.33 10.65 -16.52
N ILE A 528 13.32 10.11 -15.80
CA ILE A 528 14.73 10.19 -16.18
C ILE A 528 15.24 8.77 -16.44
N SER A 529 15.88 8.56 -17.60
CA SER A 529 16.57 7.31 -17.89
C SER A 529 17.87 7.22 -17.10
N LEU A 530 18.14 6.06 -16.53
CA LEU A 530 19.33 5.74 -15.78
C LEU A 530 20.32 4.97 -16.66
N PRO A 531 21.64 5.13 -16.43
CA PRO A 531 22.69 4.35 -17.09
C PRO A 531 22.82 2.92 -16.55
N ILE A 532 21.96 2.56 -15.60
CA ILE A 532 21.86 1.24 -14.98
C ILE A 532 20.41 0.79 -15.02
N ALA A 533 20.20 -0.51 -15.08
CA ALA A 533 18.90 -1.14 -14.88
C ALA A 533 18.87 -1.91 -13.56
N LEU A 534 17.72 -1.88 -12.89
CA LEU A 534 17.47 -2.57 -11.64
C LEU A 534 16.39 -3.64 -11.85
N GLU A 535 16.64 -4.84 -11.34
CA GLU A 535 15.71 -5.97 -11.39
C GLU A 535 15.50 -6.51 -9.98
N LEU A 536 14.24 -6.74 -9.58
CA LEU A 536 13.90 -7.37 -8.31
C LEU A 536 13.90 -8.88 -8.49
N LEU A 537 14.93 -9.54 -7.95
CA LEU A 537 15.05 -11.00 -7.99
C LEU A 537 14.19 -11.66 -6.90
N ASP A 538 14.19 -11.08 -5.70
CA ASP A 538 13.45 -11.62 -4.57
C ASP A 538 13.05 -10.55 -3.55
N PHE A 539 11.91 -10.75 -2.90
CA PHE A 539 11.41 -9.90 -1.83
C PHE A 539 10.91 -10.78 -0.68
N GLU A 540 11.56 -10.67 0.46
CA GLU A 540 11.30 -11.46 1.65
C GLU A 540 10.70 -10.56 2.74
N VAL A 541 9.56 -10.97 3.30
CA VAL A 541 8.97 -10.36 4.49
C VAL A 541 9.28 -11.26 5.68
N LYS A 542 10.25 -10.87 6.50
CA LYS A 542 10.53 -11.56 7.76
C LYS A 542 9.36 -11.31 8.71
N ARG A 543 8.83 -12.34 9.36
CA ARG A 543 7.73 -12.24 10.34
C ARG A 543 8.23 -12.43 11.77
N ASN A 544 7.50 -11.92 12.75
CA ASN A 544 7.75 -12.16 14.16
C ASN A 544 7.43 -13.61 14.50
N GLU A 545 8.19 -14.20 15.43
CA GLU A 545 7.90 -15.55 15.91
C GLU A 545 6.48 -15.59 16.52
N GLY A 546 5.64 -16.54 16.08
CA GLY A 546 4.28 -16.70 16.58
C GLY A 546 3.26 -15.65 16.13
N SER A 547 3.58 -14.80 15.16
CA SER A 547 2.65 -13.80 14.62
C SER A 547 2.87 -13.54 13.13
N ASP A 548 1.81 -13.23 12.39
CA ASP A 548 1.90 -12.75 11.01
C ASP A 548 2.38 -11.28 10.90
N SER A 549 2.80 -10.65 12.00
CA SER A 549 3.36 -9.30 11.98
C SER A 549 4.74 -9.27 11.31
N PRO A 550 5.03 -8.32 10.40
CA PRO A 550 6.35 -8.21 9.78
C PRO A 550 7.41 -7.72 10.77
N ALA A 551 8.50 -8.47 10.89
CA ALA A 551 9.72 -8.12 11.62
C ALA A 551 10.71 -7.32 10.76
N GLY A 552 10.63 -7.44 9.44
CA GLY A 552 11.50 -6.71 8.52
C GLY A 552 11.27 -7.08 7.06
N PHE A 553 11.82 -6.27 6.17
CA PHE A 553 11.74 -6.44 4.72
C PHE A 553 13.13 -6.56 4.13
N LYS A 554 13.32 -7.50 3.21
CA LYS A 554 14.60 -7.70 2.52
C LYS A 554 14.34 -7.84 1.02
N SER A 555 15.11 -7.11 0.22
CA SER A 555 15.04 -7.16 -1.24
C SER A 555 16.38 -7.61 -1.80
N THR A 556 16.35 -8.55 -2.75
CA THR A 556 17.53 -8.94 -3.54
C THR A 556 17.40 -8.31 -4.92
N LEU A 557 18.33 -7.41 -5.24
CA LEU A 557 18.33 -6.66 -6.51
C LEU A 557 19.50 -7.10 -7.39
N ARG A 558 19.26 -7.19 -8.70
CA ARG A 558 20.32 -7.23 -9.71
C ARG A 558 20.48 -5.84 -10.31
N ILE A 559 21.73 -5.41 -10.46
CA ILE A 559 22.09 -4.19 -11.16
C ILE A 559 22.82 -4.59 -12.44
N SER A 560 22.35 -4.13 -13.59
CA SER A 560 23.02 -4.29 -14.88
C SER A 560 23.32 -2.93 -15.49
N THR A 561 24.38 -2.85 -16.30
CA THR A 561 24.64 -1.70 -17.17
C THR A 561 23.76 -1.81 -18.42
N THR A 562 23.20 -0.68 -18.85
CA THR A 562 22.30 -0.59 -20.01
C THR A 562 23.06 -0.59 -21.32
#